data_AF-A0A1Y1LY93-F1
#
_entry.id   AF-A0A1Y1LY93-F1
#
_cell.length_a   1.000
_cell.length_b   1.000
_cell.length_c   1.000
_cell.angle_alpha   90.00
_cell.angle_beta   90.00
_cell.angle_gamma   90.00
#
_symmetry.space_group_name_H-M   'P 1'
#
loop_
_entity.id
_entity.type
_entity.pdbx_description
1 polymer ?
#
loop_
_entity_poly.entity_id
_entity_poly.type
_entity_poly.pdbx_seq_one_letter_code
_entity_poly.pdbx_strand_id
1 'polypeptide(L)'
;PSMFLEVLKKCRYMQYVAAITATLTAASAGMQSTWPSPSLPKLTSDDSPIGVTITSAEGSWVASVYVLSMTLSAPFANIAAERLGPKFALLLSALPTFAGWILCIYANSAAMLIGGRCVSGFGGGISVVIIPMYIGEISSKDIRGRLAALFN
;
A
#
# COMPACT_ATOMS: atom_id res chain seq x y z
N PRO A 1 9.08 -2.48 23.26
CA PRO A 1 9.49 -3.01 21.94
C PRO A 1 10.25 -4.34 22.02
N SER A 2 11.23 -4.47 22.94
CA SER A 2 12.09 -5.66 23.09
C SER A 2 11.34 -6.96 23.45
N MET A 3 10.40 -6.91 24.40
CA MET A 3 9.66 -8.10 24.86
C MET A 3 8.78 -8.74 23.76
N PHE A 4 8.13 -7.92 22.93
CA PHE A 4 7.29 -8.41 21.82
C PHE A 4 8.12 -9.13 20.74
N LEU A 5 9.31 -8.60 20.44
CA LEU A 5 10.23 -9.21 19.47
C LEU A 5 10.80 -10.54 19.98
N GLU A 6 11.05 -10.67 21.29
CA GLU A 6 11.49 -11.95 21.85
C GLU A 6 10.43 -13.04 21.75
N VAL A 7 9.16 -12.72 22.04
CA VAL A 7 8.04 -13.66 21.91
C VAL A 7 7.85 -14.10 20.46
N LEU A 8 7.93 -13.17 19.49
CA LEU A 8 7.87 -13.49 18.06
C LEU A 8 9.03 -14.39 17.62
N LYS A 9 10.25 -14.12 18.09
CA LYS A 9 11.42 -14.95 17.75
C LYS A 9 11.33 -16.36 18.31
N LYS A 10 10.64 -16.56 19.43
CA LYS A 10 10.46 -17.86 20.09
C LYS A 10 9.37 -18.72 19.43
N CYS A 11 8.34 -18.11 18.83
CA CYS A 11 7.21 -18.81 18.21
C CYS A 11 7.16 -18.65 16.68
N ARG A 12 7.64 -19.67 15.94
CA ARG A 12 7.65 -19.69 14.46
C ARG A 12 6.30 -19.40 13.82
N TYR A 13 5.21 -19.94 14.37
CA TYR A 13 3.84 -19.70 13.88
C TYR A 13 3.51 -18.20 13.83
N MET A 14 3.89 -17.43 14.86
CA MET A 14 3.62 -16.00 14.92
C MET A 14 4.44 -15.20 13.90
N GLN A 15 5.64 -15.66 13.52
CA GLN A 15 6.43 -15.03 12.45
C GLN A 15 5.76 -15.20 11.08
N TYR A 16 5.21 -16.38 10.80
CA TYR A 16 4.46 -16.62 9.57
C TYR A 16 3.18 -15.78 9.53
N VAL A 17 2.39 -15.76 10.61
CA VAL A 17 1.17 -14.94 10.67
C VAL A 17 1.50 -13.46 10.46
N ALA A 18 2.52 -12.93 11.15
CA ALA A 18 2.94 -11.54 11.00
C ALA A 18 3.42 -11.21 9.57
N ALA A 19 4.21 -12.09 8.96
CA ALA A 19 4.66 -11.91 7.57
C ALA A 19 3.48 -11.93 6.58
N ILE A 20 2.55 -12.87 6.73
CA ILE A 20 1.34 -12.97 5.89
C ILE A 20 0.47 -11.72 6.02
N THR A 21 0.28 -11.22 7.25
CA THR A 21 -0.47 -9.97 7.45
C THR A 21 0.22 -8.77 6.80
N ALA A 22 1.55 -8.73 6.81
CA ALA A 22 2.30 -7.66 6.17
C ALA A 22 2.20 -7.74 4.64
N THR A 23 2.26 -8.94 4.06
CA THR A 23 2.15 -9.13 2.61
C THR A 23 0.74 -8.90 2.08
N LEU A 24 -0.30 -9.01 2.93
CA LEU A 24 -1.65 -8.60 2.56
C LEU A 24 -1.72 -7.12 2.20
N THR A 25 -0.97 -6.26 2.90
CA THR A 25 -0.86 -4.84 2.56
C THR A 25 -0.17 -4.63 1.21
N ALA A 26 0.87 -5.42 0.90
CA ALA A 26 1.51 -5.41 -0.41
C ALA A 26 0.55 -5.86 -1.52
N ALA A 27 -0.23 -6.92 -1.29
CA ALA A 27 -1.25 -7.39 -2.22
C ALA A 27 -2.30 -6.29 -2.49
N SER A 28 -2.73 -5.58 -1.45
CA SER A 28 -3.63 -4.42 -1.60
C SER A 28 -3.00 -3.30 -2.45
N ALA A 29 -1.73 -2.96 -2.22
CA ALA A 29 -1.02 -1.98 -3.05
C ALA A 29 -0.89 -2.45 -4.51
N GLY A 30 -0.68 -3.75 -4.74
CA GLY A 30 -0.69 -4.36 -6.08
C GLY A 30 -2.05 -4.23 -6.77
N MET A 31 -3.14 -4.52 -6.06
CA MET A 31 -4.50 -4.31 -6.60
C MET A 31 -4.75 -2.84 -6.97
N GLN A 32 -4.27 -1.90 -6.15
CA GLN A 32 -4.40 -0.47 -6.47
C GLN A 32 -3.58 -0.04 -7.67
N SER A 33 -2.39 -0.59 -7.89
CA SER A 33 -1.57 -0.24 -9.05
C SER A 33 -2.19 -0.73 -10.36
N THR A 34 -2.86 -1.90 -10.35
CA THR A 34 -3.50 -2.48 -11.54
C THR A 34 -4.95 -2.05 -11.76
N TRP A 35 -5.63 -1.55 -10.73
CA TRP A 35 -7.03 -1.09 -10.81
C TRP A 35 -7.37 -0.16 -11.99
N PRO A 36 -6.49 0.79 -12.43
CA PRO A 36 -6.79 1.64 -13.58
C PRO A 36 -7.00 0.87 -14.89
N SER A 37 -6.39 -0.33 -15.06
CA SER A 37 -6.46 -1.10 -16.31
C SER A 37 -7.90 -1.45 -16.73
N PRO A 38 -8.74 -2.06 -15.88
CA PRO A 38 -10.15 -2.31 -16.20
C PRO A 38 -11.06 -1.09 -15.96
N SER A 39 -10.64 -0.13 -15.14
CA SER A 39 -11.51 0.96 -14.69
C SER A 39 -11.48 2.15 -15.62
N LEU A 40 -10.32 2.49 -16.18
CA LEU A 40 -10.19 3.64 -17.10
C LEU A 40 -11.11 3.54 -18.32
N PRO A 41 -11.20 2.40 -19.04
CA PRO A 41 -12.10 2.29 -20.19
C PRO A 41 -13.56 2.59 -19.83
N LYS A 42 -13.99 2.19 -18.61
CA LYS A 42 -15.35 2.45 -18.10
C LYS A 42 -15.55 3.91 -17.72
N LEU A 43 -14.56 4.51 -17.06
CA LEU A 43 -14.62 5.92 -16.64
C LEU A 43 -14.62 6.88 -17.83
N THR A 44 -13.96 6.51 -18.93
CA THR A 44 -13.94 7.29 -20.18
C THR A 44 -15.13 7.00 -21.10
N SER A 45 -15.98 6.03 -20.75
CA SER A 45 -17.18 5.71 -21.53
C SER A 45 -18.36 6.59 -21.13
N ASP A 46 -19.34 6.73 -22.01
CA ASP A 46 -20.54 7.54 -21.77
C ASP A 46 -21.41 7.02 -20.60
N ASP A 47 -21.30 5.73 -20.27
CA ASP A 47 -21.96 5.10 -19.12
C ASP A 47 -21.02 5.00 -17.90
N SER A 48 -20.44 6.14 -17.54
CA SER A 48 -19.46 6.21 -16.46
C SER A 48 -20.12 5.96 -15.09
N PRO A 49 -19.58 5.04 -14.26
CA PRO A 49 -20.16 4.71 -12.96
C PRO A 49 -20.12 5.86 -11.94
N ILE A 50 -19.33 6.91 -12.20
CA ILE A 50 -19.25 8.12 -11.36
C ILE A 50 -20.19 9.24 -11.85
N GLY A 51 -21.03 8.97 -12.86
CA GLY A 51 -21.98 9.94 -13.44
C GLY A 51 -21.33 11.03 -14.29
N VAL A 52 -20.01 10.99 -14.47
CA VAL A 52 -19.23 11.94 -15.26
C VAL A 52 -18.24 11.17 -16.13
N THR A 53 -18.26 11.46 -17.44
CA THR A 53 -17.26 10.93 -18.38
C THR A 53 -15.95 11.69 -18.19
N ILE A 54 -14.87 10.98 -17.85
CA ILE A 54 -13.55 11.61 -17.72
C ILE A 54 -12.85 11.70 -19.07
N THR A 55 -12.08 12.77 -19.25
CA THR A 55 -11.24 12.93 -20.45
C THR A 55 -10.06 11.94 -20.44
N SER A 56 -9.50 11.66 -21.62
CA SER A 56 -8.28 10.84 -21.74
C SER A 56 -7.09 11.41 -20.94
N ALA A 57 -6.98 12.75 -20.86
CA ALA A 57 -5.96 13.42 -20.06
C ALA A 57 -6.16 13.17 -18.56
N GLU A 58 -7.39 13.29 -18.06
CA GLU A 58 -7.71 12.99 -16.64
C GLU A 58 -7.49 11.51 -16.32
N GLY A 59 -7.88 10.61 -17.21
CA GLY A 59 -7.62 9.18 -17.04
C GLY A 59 -6.11 8.86 -16.93
N SER A 60 -5.29 9.55 -17.72
CA SER A 60 -3.82 9.44 -17.63
C SER A 60 -3.29 9.91 -16.28
N TRP A 61 -3.85 11.00 -15.72
CA TRP A 61 -3.52 11.47 -14.38
C TRP A 61 -3.95 10.47 -13.29
N VAL A 62 -5.15 9.89 -13.38
CA VAL A 62 -5.66 8.87 -12.44
C VAL A 62 -4.72 7.65 -12.36
N ALA A 63 -4.13 7.24 -13.50
CA ALA A 63 -3.15 6.15 -13.52
C ALA A 63 -1.78 6.56 -12.96
N SER A 64 -1.22 7.66 -13.48
CA SER A 64 0.17 8.04 -13.23
C SER A 64 0.41 8.61 -11.83
N VAL A 65 -0.54 9.38 -11.29
CA VAL A 65 -0.36 10.06 -10.01
C VAL A 65 -0.15 9.09 -8.84
N TYR A 66 -0.74 7.89 -8.94
CA TYR A 66 -0.53 6.83 -7.96
C TYR A 66 0.97 6.49 -7.81
N VAL A 67 1.67 6.27 -8.92
CA VAL A 67 3.09 5.92 -8.94
C VAL A 67 3.95 7.11 -8.51
N LEU A 68 3.56 8.33 -8.90
CA LEU A 68 4.23 9.56 -8.46
C LEU A 68 4.16 9.70 -6.93
N SER A 69 2.97 9.60 -6.34
CA SER A 69 2.78 9.67 -4.89
C SER A 69 3.48 8.53 -4.15
N MET A 70 3.52 7.34 -4.75
CA MET A 70 4.24 6.19 -4.22
C MET A 70 5.75 6.48 -4.12
N THR A 71 6.34 7.06 -5.16
CA THR A 71 7.76 7.48 -5.17
C THR A 71 8.03 8.54 -4.10
N LEU A 72 7.15 9.53 -3.97
CA LEU A 72 7.29 10.62 -3.00
C LEU A 72 7.20 10.16 -1.54
N SER A 73 6.61 8.98 -1.29
CA SER A 73 6.44 8.45 0.07
C SER A 73 7.71 7.85 0.68
N ALA A 74 8.72 7.50 -0.14
CA ALA A 74 9.93 6.81 0.29
C ALA A 74 10.69 7.50 1.45
N PRO A 75 10.98 8.82 1.43
CA PRO A 75 11.65 9.49 2.56
C PRO A 75 10.81 9.45 3.84
N PHE A 76 9.48 9.59 3.73
CA PHE A 76 8.57 9.54 4.86
C PHE A 76 8.49 8.16 5.48
N ALA A 77 8.54 7.11 4.65
CA ALA A 77 8.60 5.73 5.10
C ALA A 77 9.83 5.50 6.00
N ASN A 78 11.01 5.93 5.55
CA ASN A 78 12.25 5.79 6.33
C ASN A 78 12.17 6.54 7.67
N ILE A 79 11.70 7.79 7.66
CA ILE A 79 11.54 8.58 8.90
C ILE A 79 10.55 7.90 9.85
N ALA A 80 9.42 7.40 9.34
CA ALA A 80 8.43 6.69 10.15
C ALA A 80 9.01 5.39 10.74
N ALA A 81 9.81 4.65 9.98
CA ALA A 81 10.47 3.45 10.44
C ALA A 81 11.45 3.73 11.58
N GLU A 82 12.29 4.76 11.43
CA GLU A 82 13.29 5.14 12.43
C GLU A 82 12.65 5.66 13.73
N ARG A 83 11.57 6.45 13.62
CA ARG A 83 10.94 7.11 14.78
C ARG A 83 9.92 6.24 15.50
N LEU A 84 9.12 5.48 14.78
CA LEU A 84 7.98 4.72 15.32
C LEU A 84 8.20 3.21 15.32
N GLY A 85 9.18 2.74 14.55
CA GLY A 85 9.44 1.33 14.32
C GLY A 85 8.63 0.78 13.12
N PRO A 86 9.15 -0.25 12.42
CA PRO A 86 8.53 -0.79 11.20
C PRO A 86 7.11 -1.31 11.40
N LYS A 87 6.81 -1.92 12.56
CA LYS A 87 5.46 -2.39 12.88
C LYS A 87 4.44 -1.25 12.83
N PHE A 88 4.73 -0.14 13.51
CA PHE A 88 3.81 0.99 13.58
C PHE A 88 3.76 1.76 12.26
N ALA A 89 4.89 1.90 11.57
CA ALA A 89 4.92 2.49 10.24
C ALA A 89 4.03 1.73 9.25
N LEU A 90 4.03 0.39 9.30
CA LEU A 90 3.17 -0.45 8.45
C LEU A 90 1.68 -0.35 8.81
N LEU A 91 1.35 -0.24 10.10
CA LEU A 91 -0.04 -0.03 10.53
C LEU A 91 -0.55 1.35 10.12
N LEU A 92 0.32 2.37 10.21
CA LEU A 92 -0.01 3.73 9.81
C LEU A 92 -0.22 3.84 8.30
N SER A 93 0.52 3.09 7.48
CA SER A 93 0.39 3.09 6.02
C SER A 93 -0.90 2.42 5.51
N ALA A 94 -1.52 1.54 6.32
CA ALA A 94 -2.81 0.94 6.00
C ALA A 94 -3.94 1.98 5.97
N LEU A 95 -3.89 3.01 6.84
CA LEU A 95 -4.90 4.07 6.91
C LEU A 95 -5.06 4.86 5.60
N PRO A 96 -4.01 5.48 5.01
CA PRO A 96 -4.12 6.16 3.73
C PRO A 96 -4.46 5.19 2.58
N THR A 97 -3.95 3.96 2.62
CA THR A 97 -4.30 2.93 1.62
C THR A 97 -5.81 2.64 1.62
N PHE A 98 -6.40 2.48 2.80
CA PHE A 98 -7.83 2.27 2.99
C PHE A 98 -8.65 3.51 2.62
N ALA A 99 -8.23 4.70 3.08
CA ALA A 99 -8.87 5.96 2.75
C ALA A 99 -8.91 6.22 1.24
N GLY A 100 -7.84 5.88 0.51
CA GLY A 100 -7.82 6.01 -0.96
C GLY A 100 -8.82 5.10 -1.67
N TRP A 101 -9.05 3.88 -1.18
CA TRP A 101 -10.13 3.02 -1.70
C TRP A 101 -11.51 3.64 -1.46
N ILE A 102 -11.77 4.16 -0.25
CA ILE A 102 -13.02 4.84 0.07
C ILE A 102 -13.23 6.06 -0.83
N LEU A 103 -12.21 6.88 -1.04
CA LEU A 103 -12.26 8.02 -1.96
C LEU A 103 -12.56 7.58 -3.40
N CYS A 104 -12.02 6.46 -3.86
CA CYS A 104 -12.33 5.93 -5.19
C CYS A 104 -13.77 5.41 -5.30
N ILE A 105 -14.31 4.79 -4.25
CA ILE A 105 -15.68 4.25 -4.23
C ILE A 105 -16.72 5.37 -4.29
N TYR A 106 -16.52 6.45 -3.53
CA TYR A 106 -17.45 7.57 -3.45
C TYR A 106 -17.13 8.69 -4.46
N ALA A 107 -16.22 8.45 -5.41
CA ALA A 107 -15.78 9.48 -6.34
C ALA A 107 -16.93 9.94 -7.24
N ASN A 108 -17.10 11.25 -7.35
CA ASN A 108 -18.08 11.92 -8.22
C ASN A 108 -17.42 12.84 -9.25
N SER A 109 -16.08 12.87 -9.30
CA SER A 109 -15.31 13.72 -10.19
C SER A 109 -13.91 13.14 -10.42
N ALA A 110 -13.29 13.53 -11.54
CA ALA A 110 -11.90 13.16 -11.83
C ALA A 110 -10.93 13.65 -10.74
N ALA A 111 -11.16 14.86 -10.18
CA ALA A 111 -10.34 15.40 -9.10
C ALA A 111 -10.38 14.54 -7.83
N MET A 112 -11.55 14.03 -7.46
CA MET A 112 -11.70 13.15 -6.30
C MET A 112 -11.03 11.79 -6.53
N LEU A 113 -11.11 11.25 -7.75
CA LEU A 113 -10.32 10.07 -8.14
C LEU A 113 -8.83 10.35 -8.01
N ILE A 114 -8.31 11.41 -8.65
CA ILE A 114 -6.90 11.79 -8.59
C ILE A 114 -6.44 11.94 -7.13
N GLY A 115 -7.22 12.63 -6.29
CA GLY A 115 -6.93 12.76 -4.86
C GLY A 115 -6.89 11.41 -4.13
N GLY A 116 -7.86 10.52 -4.38
CA GLY A 116 -7.88 9.16 -3.85
C GLY A 116 -6.64 8.35 -4.25
N ARG A 117 -6.22 8.47 -5.52
CA ARG A 117 -5.02 7.84 -6.08
C ARG A 117 -3.73 8.37 -5.45
N CYS A 118 -3.66 9.66 -5.14
CA CYS A 118 -2.52 10.23 -4.42
C CYS A 118 -2.41 9.65 -3.01
N VAL A 119 -3.53 9.65 -2.27
CA VAL A 119 -3.57 9.19 -0.88
C VAL A 119 -3.22 7.71 -0.80
N SER A 120 -3.79 6.88 -1.68
CA SER A 120 -3.44 5.46 -1.69
C SER A 120 -2.05 5.16 -2.20
N GLY A 121 -1.56 5.89 -3.21
CA GLY A 121 -0.20 5.76 -3.70
C GLY A 121 0.81 6.03 -2.59
N PHE A 122 0.57 7.07 -1.79
CA PHE A 122 1.41 7.40 -0.64
C PHE A 122 1.42 6.29 0.42
N GLY A 123 0.25 5.74 0.78
CA GLY A 123 0.13 4.63 1.71
C GLY A 123 0.76 3.32 1.20
N GLY A 124 0.53 3.00 -0.06
CA GLY A 124 1.11 1.83 -0.72
C GLY A 124 2.64 1.91 -0.78
N GLY A 125 3.18 3.09 -1.07
CA GLY A 125 4.63 3.30 -1.15
C GLY A 125 5.33 3.16 0.20
N ILE A 126 4.75 3.69 1.28
CA ILE A 126 5.27 3.42 2.64
C ILE A 126 5.28 1.92 2.90
N SER A 127 4.19 1.23 2.60
CA SER A 127 4.07 -0.21 2.84
C SER A 127 5.17 -1.01 2.13
N VAL A 128 5.43 -0.72 0.85
CA VAL A 128 6.46 -1.41 0.05
C VAL A 128 7.87 -1.23 0.61
N VAL A 129 8.18 -0.07 1.19
CA VAL A 129 9.48 0.18 1.84
C VAL A 129 9.58 -0.52 3.20
N ILE A 130 8.50 -0.52 3.98
CA ILE A 130 8.50 -1.00 5.38
C ILE A 130 8.41 -2.52 5.50
N ILE A 131 7.66 -3.21 4.63
CA ILE A 131 7.45 -4.66 4.70
C ILE A 131 8.77 -5.47 4.77
N PRO A 132 9.76 -5.28 3.88
CA PRO A 132 11.01 -6.02 3.97
C PRO A 132 11.80 -5.71 5.26
N MET A 133 11.75 -4.47 5.73
CA MET A 133 12.37 -4.07 7.01
C MET A 133 11.70 -4.79 8.19
N TYR A 134 10.37 -4.77 8.23
CA TYR A 134 9.58 -5.44 9.26
C TYR A 134 9.84 -6.96 9.28
N ILE A 135 9.83 -7.62 8.11
CA ILE A 135 10.17 -9.04 8.00
C ILE A 135 11.58 -9.30 8.51
N GLY A 136 12.55 -8.44 8.18
CA GLY A 136 13.93 -8.52 8.67
C GLY A 136 14.05 -8.50 10.20
N GLU A 137 13.26 -7.65 10.87
CA GLU A 137 13.27 -7.51 12.33
C GLU A 137 12.66 -8.70 13.08
N ILE A 138 11.55 -9.25 12.55
CA ILE A 138 10.79 -10.32 13.22
C ILE A 138 11.33 -11.72 12.91
N SER A 139 12.07 -11.89 11.81
CA SER A 139 12.48 -13.19 11.30
C SER A 139 13.71 -13.76 12.00
N SER A 140 13.63 -15.05 12.35
CA SER A 140 14.79 -15.86 12.71
C SER A 140 15.68 -16.11 11.48
N LYS A 141 17.00 -16.19 11.69
CA LYS A 141 18.02 -16.26 10.61
C LYS A 141 17.78 -17.42 9.61
N ASP A 142 17.24 -18.53 10.10
CA ASP A 142 16.97 -19.77 9.36
C ASP A 142 15.78 -19.69 8.39
N ILE A 143 14.78 -18.84 8.68
CA ILE A 143 13.56 -18.72 7.85
C ILE A 143 13.40 -17.36 7.18
N ARG A 144 14.29 -16.41 7.45
CA ARG A 144 14.25 -15.05 6.89
C ARG A 144 14.11 -15.03 5.37
N GLY A 145 14.88 -15.87 4.66
CA GLY A 145 14.79 -15.95 3.21
C GLY A 145 13.42 -16.40 2.71
N ARG A 146 12.79 -17.36 3.41
CA ARG A 146 11.44 -17.84 3.07
C ARG A 146 10.37 -16.77 3.33
N LEU A 147 10.49 -16.02 4.43
CA LEU A 147 9.56 -14.95 4.74
C LEU A 147 9.73 -13.75 3.80
N ALA A 148 10.97 -13.40 3.43
CA ALA A 148 11.23 -12.37 2.43
C ALA A 148 10.71 -12.75 1.04
N ALA A 149 10.71 -14.05 0.70
CA ALA A 149 10.12 -14.55 -0.53
C ALA A 149 8.58 -14.45 -0.57
N LEU A 150 7.90 -14.22 0.57
CA LEU A 150 6.44 -13.97 0.55
C LEU A 150 6.10 -12.56 0.03
N PHE A 151 7.06 -11.65 0.03
CA PHE A 151 6.87 -10.27 -0.42
C PHE A 151 7.32 -10.04 -1.87
N ASN A 152 8.32 -10.78 -2.34
CA ASN A 152 8.77 -10.73 -3.75
C ASN A 152 7.80 -11.48 -4.67
#